data_AF-A0A1J1LM95-F1
#
_entry.id   AF-A0A1J1LM95-F1
#
_cell.length_a   1.000
_cell.length_b   1.000
_cell.length_c   1.000
_cell.angle_alpha   90.00
_cell.angle_beta   90.00
_cell.angle_gamma   90.00
#
_symmetry.space_group_name_H-M   'P 1'
#
loop_
_entity.id
_entity.type
_entity.pdbx_description
1 polymer ?
#
loop_
_entity_poly.entity_id
_entity_poly.type
_entity_poly.pdbx_seq_one_letter_code
_entity_poly.pdbx_strand_id
1 'polypeptide(L)'
;MVVTDLARRLAILNPSVEEPAKVLEGKGIVLIDEVDLHLHPQWQRIVVPALTNTFPNCQFIVTTHSPQVLSRVHKENVFILENYEVIEETPYTFGKDSNSILYELMGVTERPLEVQQQLDECFQLIDNNKIKEAEIKLQKLTSLLGEDDPELVRAYTLINFFNQKE
;
A
#
# COMPACT_ATOMS: atom_id res chain seq x y z
N MET A 1 -6.60 -3.22 -23.80
CA MET A 1 -7.51 -2.15 -24.28
C MET A 1 -8.75 -2.07 -23.39
N VAL A 2 -8.61 -1.76 -22.11
CA VAL A 2 -9.77 -1.67 -21.18
C VAL A 2 -10.66 -0.48 -21.53
N VAL A 3 -10.05 0.68 -21.81
CA VAL A 3 -10.78 1.91 -22.15
C VAL A 3 -11.64 1.76 -23.41
N THR A 4 -11.09 1.13 -24.46
CA THR A 4 -11.82 0.96 -25.73
C THR A 4 -12.98 -0.03 -25.59
N ASP A 5 -12.80 -1.13 -24.85
CA ASP A 5 -13.91 -2.06 -24.63
C ASP A 5 -15.01 -1.41 -23.77
N LEU A 6 -14.62 -0.65 -22.74
CA LEU A 6 -15.57 0.09 -21.90
C LEU A 6 -16.35 1.13 -22.71
N ALA A 7 -15.67 1.95 -23.53
CA ALA A 7 -16.33 2.92 -24.41
C ALA A 7 -17.31 2.25 -25.38
N ARG A 8 -16.92 1.11 -25.98
CA ARG A 8 -17.79 0.33 -26.87
C ARG A 8 -19.03 -0.19 -26.15
N ARG A 9 -18.87 -0.78 -24.96
CA ARG A 9 -20.00 -1.28 -24.16
C ARG A 9 -20.92 -0.15 -23.72
N LEU A 10 -20.35 1.00 -23.35
CA LEU A 10 -21.11 2.17 -22.95
C LEU A 10 -21.97 2.73 -24.10
N ALA A 11 -21.43 2.73 -25.33
CA ALA A 11 -22.18 3.08 -26.53
C ALA A 11 -23.38 2.14 -26.78
N ILE A 12 -23.16 0.83 -26.60
CA ILE A 12 -24.23 -0.18 -26.76
C ILE A 12 -25.31 -0.01 -25.68
N LEU A 13 -24.92 0.27 -24.44
CA LEU A 13 -25.83 0.46 -23.31
C LEU A 13 -26.62 1.77 -23.39
N ASN A 14 -26.10 2.78 -24.07
CA ASN A 14 -26.70 4.12 -24.17
C ASN A 14 -27.02 4.46 -25.65
N PRO A 15 -27.94 3.72 -26.31
CA PRO A 15 -28.19 3.87 -27.76
C PRO A 15 -28.82 5.22 -28.14
N SER A 16 -29.39 5.95 -27.17
CA SER A 16 -29.93 7.30 -27.37
C SER A 16 -28.86 8.39 -27.48
N VAL A 17 -27.59 8.06 -27.24
CA VAL A 17 -26.46 8.98 -27.40
C VAL A 17 -26.03 8.95 -28.87
N GLU A 18 -26.60 9.85 -29.67
CA GLU A 18 -26.33 9.92 -31.11
C GLU A 18 -24.99 10.59 -31.45
N GLU A 19 -24.49 11.46 -30.56
CA GLU A 19 -23.24 12.19 -30.76
C GLU A 19 -22.04 11.35 -30.27
N PRO A 20 -21.11 10.94 -31.15
CA PRO A 20 -19.99 10.07 -30.77
C PRO A 20 -19.09 10.65 -29.66
N ALA A 21 -18.97 11.98 -29.60
CA ALA A 21 -18.19 12.68 -28.58
C ALA A 21 -18.77 12.50 -27.16
N LYS A 22 -20.08 12.24 -27.04
CA LYS A 22 -20.79 12.11 -25.76
C LYS A 22 -20.91 10.67 -25.27
N VAL A 23 -20.41 9.70 -26.03
CA VAL A 23 -20.49 8.27 -25.67
C VAL A 23 -19.89 8.00 -24.29
N LEU A 24 -18.80 8.68 -23.94
CA LEU A 24 -18.13 8.52 -22.63
C LEU A 24 -18.92 9.13 -21.46
N GLU A 25 -19.88 10.00 -21.75
CA GLU A 25 -20.81 10.58 -20.77
C GLU A 25 -22.04 9.67 -20.54
N GLY A 26 -22.10 8.51 -21.19
CA GLY A 26 -23.14 7.51 -20.95
C GLY A 26 -23.16 7.04 -19.49
N LYS A 27 -24.30 6.53 -19.03
CA LYS A 27 -24.47 6.00 -17.67
C LYS A 27 -24.19 4.51 -17.65
N GLY A 28 -23.62 4.02 -16.56
CA GLY A 28 -23.38 2.60 -16.36
C GLY A 28 -22.80 2.27 -15.00
N ILE A 29 -22.90 0.99 -14.62
CA ILE A 29 -22.17 0.43 -13.48
C ILE A 29 -21.07 -0.48 -14.07
N VAL A 30 -19.84 -0.27 -13.63
CA VAL A 30 -18.66 -0.97 -14.12
C VAL A 30 -18.03 -1.73 -12.96
N LEU A 31 -17.96 -3.06 -13.10
CA LEU A 31 -17.26 -3.93 -12.18
C LEU A 31 -15.87 -4.25 -12.76
N ILE A 32 -14.82 -3.99 -12.00
CA ILE A 32 -13.44 -4.33 -12.39
C ILE A 32 -12.81 -5.11 -11.26
N ASP A 33 -12.44 -6.35 -11.53
CA ASP A 33 -11.62 -7.13 -10.61
C ASP A 33 -10.15 -6.74 -10.82
N GLU A 34 -9.41 -6.55 -9.73
CA GLU A 34 -8.00 -6.18 -9.68
C GLU A 34 -7.65 -5.03 -10.65
N VAL A 35 -8.21 -3.83 -10.39
CA VAL A 35 -8.04 -2.65 -11.26
C VAL A 35 -6.56 -2.25 -11.47
N ASP A 36 -5.68 -2.71 -10.59
CA ASP A 36 -4.24 -2.47 -10.58
C ASP A 36 -3.39 -3.57 -11.24
N LEU A 37 -4.00 -4.67 -11.70
CA LEU A 37 -3.30 -5.83 -12.25
C LEU A 37 -2.42 -5.46 -13.46
N HIS A 38 -1.16 -5.89 -13.42
CA HIS A 38 -0.12 -5.60 -14.43
C HIS A 38 0.19 -4.12 -14.66
N LEU A 39 -0.32 -3.20 -13.83
CA LEU A 39 0.03 -1.79 -13.92
C LEU A 39 1.32 -1.51 -13.16
N HIS A 40 2.17 -0.65 -13.74
CA HIS A 40 3.28 -0.06 -13.00
C HIS A 40 2.75 0.72 -11.78
N PRO A 41 3.44 0.75 -10.62
CA PRO A 41 2.96 1.43 -9.41
C PRO A 41 2.55 2.90 -9.62
N GLN A 42 3.23 3.59 -10.53
CA GLN A 42 2.86 4.96 -10.92
C GLN A 42 1.46 5.04 -11.54
N TRP A 43 1.09 4.06 -12.36
CA TRP A 43 -0.21 4.00 -13.03
C TRP A 43 -1.32 3.56 -12.08
N GLN A 44 -1.02 2.68 -11.12
CA GLN A 44 -1.96 2.31 -10.06
C GLN A 44 -2.46 3.54 -9.29
N ARG A 45 -1.60 4.55 -9.06
CA ARG A 45 -2.01 5.82 -8.41
C ARG A 45 -3.00 6.65 -9.23
N ILE A 46 -3.00 6.52 -10.56
CA ILE A 46 -3.83 7.38 -11.42
C ILE A 46 -5.01 6.62 -12.04
N VAL A 47 -5.09 5.30 -11.92
CA VAL A 47 -6.09 4.49 -12.63
C VAL A 47 -7.51 4.86 -12.24
N VAL A 48 -7.81 4.97 -10.94
CA VAL A 48 -9.15 5.34 -10.47
C VAL A 48 -9.51 6.78 -10.87
N PRO A 49 -8.69 7.82 -10.59
CA PRO A 49 -8.95 9.17 -11.07
C PRO A 49 -9.11 9.26 -12.59
N ALA A 50 -8.30 8.53 -13.36
CA ALA A 50 -8.40 8.53 -14.81
C ALA A 50 -9.71 7.94 -15.30
N LEU A 51 -10.15 6.81 -14.72
CA LEU A 51 -11.43 6.18 -15.05
C LEU A 51 -12.61 7.10 -14.72
N THR A 52 -12.65 7.68 -13.52
CA THR A 52 -13.75 8.55 -13.09
C THR A 52 -13.79 9.86 -13.87
N ASN A 53 -12.64 10.40 -14.29
CA ASN A 53 -12.60 11.59 -15.13
C ASN A 53 -13.00 11.30 -16.58
N THR A 54 -12.65 10.12 -17.10
CA THR A 54 -12.96 9.73 -18.49
C THR A 54 -14.43 9.35 -18.66
N PHE A 55 -15.01 8.71 -17.65
CA PHE A 55 -16.39 8.21 -17.65
C PHE A 55 -17.18 8.83 -16.47
N PRO A 56 -17.50 10.13 -16.54
CA PRO A 56 -17.98 10.90 -15.38
C PRO A 56 -19.35 10.43 -14.83
N ASN A 57 -20.13 9.72 -15.65
CA ASN A 57 -21.47 9.25 -15.30
C ASN A 57 -21.52 7.73 -15.01
N CYS A 58 -20.36 7.09 -14.90
CA CYS A 58 -20.25 5.68 -14.53
C CYS A 58 -19.94 5.52 -13.04
N GLN A 59 -20.62 4.58 -12.39
CA GLN A 59 -20.23 4.10 -11.06
C GLN A 59 -19.24 2.95 -11.24
N PHE A 60 -18.04 3.09 -10.68
CA PHE A 60 -17.03 2.05 -10.66
C PHE A 60 -17.05 1.32 -9.33
N ILE A 61 -17.19 0.00 -9.36
CA ILE A 61 -16.96 -0.88 -8.21
C ILE A 61 -15.76 -1.73 -8.57
N VAL A 62 -14.67 -1.53 -7.85
CA VAL A 62 -13.39 -2.15 -8.17
C VAL A 62 -12.83 -2.88 -6.97
N THR A 63 -12.11 -3.97 -7.22
CA THR A 63 -11.28 -4.63 -6.21
C THR A 63 -9.82 -4.25 -6.44
N THR A 64 -9.04 -4.23 -5.37
CA THR A 64 -7.60 -3.93 -5.44
C THR A 64 -6.88 -4.50 -4.22
N HIS A 65 -5.65 -4.98 -4.45
CA HIS A 65 -4.67 -5.26 -3.40
C HIS A 65 -3.53 -4.23 -3.41
N SER A 66 -3.65 -3.15 -4.18
CA SER A 66 -2.62 -2.14 -4.34
C SER A 66 -2.76 -1.02 -3.30
N PRO A 67 -1.78 -0.82 -2.40
CA PRO A 67 -1.78 0.35 -1.53
C PRO A 67 -1.67 1.66 -2.34
N GLN A 68 -1.10 1.60 -3.55
CA GLN A 68 -1.01 2.76 -4.44
C GLN A 68 -2.39 3.22 -4.93
N VAL A 69 -3.32 2.30 -5.21
CA VAL A 69 -4.72 2.66 -5.50
C VAL A 69 -5.38 3.26 -4.27
N LEU A 70 -5.28 2.59 -3.12
CA LEU A 70 -5.94 3.03 -1.87
C LEU A 70 -5.50 4.44 -1.43
N SER A 71 -4.24 4.81 -1.66
CA SER A 71 -3.71 6.16 -1.37
C SER A 71 -4.43 7.30 -2.12
N ARG A 72 -5.26 6.99 -3.12
CA ARG A 72 -5.93 7.94 -4.00
C ARG A 72 -7.45 7.87 -3.94
N VAL A 73 -7.98 7.04 -3.05
CA VAL A 73 -9.42 6.85 -2.83
C VAL A 73 -9.77 7.35 -1.43
N HIS A 74 -10.85 8.12 -1.32
CA HIS A 74 -11.37 8.58 -0.03
C HIS A 74 -11.98 7.42 0.74
N LYS A 75 -11.85 7.41 2.08
CA LYS A 75 -12.26 6.29 2.93
C LYS A 75 -13.74 5.91 2.78
N GLU A 76 -14.59 6.88 2.44
CA GLU A 76 -16.02 6.69 2.23
C GLU A 76 -16.33 5.77 1.03
N ASN A 77 -15.34 5.57 0.16
CA ASN A 77 -15.40 4.70 -1.01
C ASN A 77 -14.53 3.45 -0.87
N VAL A 78 -14.02 3.15 0.33
CA VAL A 78 -13.19 1.98 0.61
C VAL A 78 -13.96 1.03 1.52
N PHE A 79 -14.10 -0.21 1.04
CA PHE A 79 -14.73 -1.30 1.77
C PHE A 79 -13.71 -2.42 1.89
N ILE A 80 -13.43 -2.85 3.11
CA ILE A 80 -12.52 -3.96 3.39
C ILE A 80 -13.37 -5.20 3.63
N LEU A 81 -13.05 -6.27 2.92
CA LEU A 81 -13.74 -7.55 3.02
C LEU A 81 -12.86 -8.55 3.78
N GLU A 82 -13.34 -9.01 4.92
CA GLU A 82 -12.71 -10.07 5.72
C GLU A 82 -13.74 -11.16 5.99
N ASN A 83 -13.39 -12.43 5.72
CA ASN A 83 -14.30 -13.57 5.92
C ASN A 83 -15.70 -13.40 5.27
N TYR A 84 -15.75 -12.78 4.08
CA TYR A 84 -16.98 -12.45 3.35
C TYR A 84 -17.89 -11.40 4.01
N GLU A 85 -17.40 -10.69 5.03
CA GLU A 85 -18.09 -9.60 5.68
C GLU A 85 -17.35 -8.28 5.47
N VAL A 86 -18.11 -7.19 5.39
CA VAL A 86 -17.55 -5.83 5.34
C VAL A 86 -17.27 -5.40 6.77
N ILE A 87 -16.01 -5.05 7.07
CA ILE A 87 -15.67 -4.49 8.38
C ILE A 87 -16.14 -3.04 8.48
N GLU A 88 -16.62 -2.63 9.67
CA GLU A 88 -17.19 -1.28 9.86
C GLU A 88 -16.13 -0.17 9.94
N GLU A 89 -14.93 -0.49 10.42
CA GLU A 89 -13.85 0.49 10.60
C GLU A 89 -12.89 0.50 9.41
N THR A 90 -13.15 1.37 8.44
CA THR A 90 -12.18 1.66 7.36
C THR A 90 -11.27 2.84 7.76
N PRO A 91 -9.95 2.64 7.89
CA PRO A 91 -9.04 3.74 8.20
C PRO A 91 -8.92 4.71 7.02
N TYR A 92 -8.49 5.95 7.30
CA TYR A 92 -8.21 6.93 6.25
C TYR A 92 -7.05 6.45 5.37
N THR A 93 -7.27 6.35 4.06
CA THR A 93 -6.25 5.93 3.08
C THR A 93 -5.77 7.06 2.19
N PHE A 94 -6.63 8.02 1.87
CA PHE A 94 -6.31 9.11 0.95
C PHE A 94 -5.10 9.93 1.40
N GLY A 95 -4.10 10.05 0.53
CA GLY A 95 -2.88 10.82 0.77
C GLY A 95 -1.84 10.13 1.66
N LYS A 96 -2.12 8.95 2.21
CA LYS A 96 -1.12 8.18 2.98
C LYS A 96 -0.04 7.61 2.06
N ASP A 97 1.14 7.42 2.62
CA ASP A 97 2.20 6.68 1.94
C ASP A 97 1.86 5.18 1.84
N SER A 98 2.50 4.49 0.90
CA SER A 98 2.19 3.09 0.62
C SER A 98 2.48 2.17 1.81
N ASN A 99 3.50 2.48 2.62
CA ASN A 99 3.94 1.61 3.70
C ASN A 99 2.97 1.69 4.88
N SER A 100 2.52 2.90 5.25
CA SER A 100 1.45 3.04 6.24
C SER A 100 0.18 2.29 5.86
N ILE A 101 -0.22 2.30 4.58
CA ILE A 101 -1.38 1.51 4.13
C ILE A 101 -1.11 0.01 4.27
N LEU A 102 0.09 -0.46 3.90
CA LEU A 102 0.45 -1.87 4.04
C LEU A 102 0.38 -2.34 5.50
N TYR A 103 0.86 -1.52 6.43
CA TYR A 103 0.94 -1.90 7.85
C TYR A 103 -0.39 -1.73 8.58
N GLU A 104 -1.04 -0.58 8.41
CA GLU A 104 -2.24 -0.23 9.18
C GLU A 104 -3.52 -0.85 8.61
N LEU A 105 -3.60 -1.07 7.29
CA LEU A 105 -4.80 -1.56 6.63
C LEU A 105 -4.63 -2.99 6.12
N MET A 106 -3.48 -3.34 5.54
CA MET A 106 -3.29 -4.67 4.92
C MET A 106 -2.67 -5.71 5.87
N GLY A 107 -2.38 -5.34 7.12
CA GLY A 107 -1.85 -6.27 8.13
C GLY A 107 -0.45 -6.81 7.80
N VAL A 108 0.31 -6.11 6.96
CA VAL A 108 1.66 -6.52 6.56
C VAL A 108 2.66 -6.03 7.62
N THR A 109 3.66 -6.84 7.95
CA THR A 109 4.76 -6.40 8.80
C THR A 109 5.82 -5.65 8.00
N GLU A 110 6.45 -4.63 8.58
CA GLU A 110 7.51 -3.86 7.93
C GLU A 110 8.69 -4.71 7.46
N ARG A 111 9.01 -5.73 8.26
CA ARG A 111 10.10 -6.67 7.99
C ARG A 111 9.59 -8.10 8.12
N PRO A 112 10.31 -9.09 7.56
CA PRO A 112 10.11 -10.49 7.90
C PRO A 112 10.18 -10.70 9.40
N LEU A 113 9.28 -11.51 9.96
CA LEU A 113 9.13 -11.69 11.41
C LEU A 113 10.45 -12.10 12.10
N GLU A 114 11.21 -12.99 11.46
CA GLU A 114 12.51 -13.47 11.96
C GLU A 114 13.56 -12.36 12.07
N VAL A 115 13.53 -11.39 11.16
CA VAL A 115 14.43 -10.23 11.17
C VAL A 115 13.98 -9.25 12.25
N GLN A 116 12.68 -8.98 12.33
CA GLN A 116 12.12 -8.09 13.35
C GLN A 116 12.45 -8.59 14.77
N GLN A 117 12.23 -9.88 15.04
CA GLN A 117 12.55 -10.48 16.34
C GLN A 117 14.03 -10.35 16.69
N GLN A 118 14.95 -10.56 15.74
CA GLN A 118 16.37 -10.40 16.01
C GLN A 118 16.78 -8.95 16.28
N LEU A 119 16.14 -7.98 15.61
CA LEU A 119 16.32 -6.55 15.90
C LEU A 119 15.78 -6.21 17.29
N ASP A 120 14.57 -6.66 17.62
CA ASP A 120 13.95 -6.43 18.92
C ASP A 120 14.82 -7.00 20.06
N GLU A 121 15.31 -8.23 19.90
CA GLU A 121 16.26 -8.84 20.84
C GLU A 121 17.55 -8.02 20.96
N CYS A 122 18.08 -7.50 19.84
CA CYS A 122 19.27 -6.66 19.85
C CYS A 122 19.04 -5.37 20.65
N PHE A 123 17.92 -4.67 20.42
CA PHE A 123 17.58 -3.46 21.18
C PHE A 123 17.30 -3.76 22.65
N GLN A 124 16.65 -4.88 22.98
CA GLN A 124 16.47 -5.31 24.37
C GLN A 124 17.80 -5.58 25.08
N LEU A 125 18.81 -6.12 24.40
CA LEU A 125 20.15 -6.29 24.99
C LEU A 125 20.81 -4.94 25.26
N ILE A 126 20.65 -3.96 24.36
CA ILE A 126 21.14 -2.58 24.56
C ILE A 126 20.44 -1.95 25.76
N ASP A 127 19.12 -2.00 25.83
CA ASP A 127 18.31 -1.41 26.91
C ASP A 127 18.64 -2.03 28.28
N ASN A 128 19.00 -3.32 28.30
CA ASN A 128 19.44 -4.03 29.51
C ASN A 128 20.94 -3.86 29.82
N ASN A 129 21.65 -2.95 29.15
CA ASN A 129 23.10 -2.71 29.27
C ASN A 129 23.99 -3.94 29.00
N LYS A 130 23.50 -4.94 28.25
CA LYS A 130 24.28 -6.13 27.83
C LYS A 130 25.03 -5.85 26.53
N ILE A 131 25.90 -4.84 26.54
CA ILE A 131 26.50 -4.26 25.34
C ILE A 131 27.32 -5.28 24.52
N LYS A 132 28.13 -6.13 25.17
CA LYS A 132 28.94 -7.14 24.47
C LYS A 132 28.09 -8.17 23.72
N GLU A 133 26.96 -8.60 24.31
CA GLU A 133 26.03 -9.52 23.67
C GLU A 133 25.31 -8.84 22.50
N ALA A 134 24.93 -7.56 22.69
CA ALA A 134 24.34 -6.74 21.64
C ALA A 134 25.30 -6.56 20.46
N GLU A 135 26.59 -6.30 20.68
CA GLU A 135 27.61 -6.18 19.63
C GLU A 135 27.75 -7.46 18.79
N ILE A 136 27.77 -8.63 19.44
CA ILE A 136 27.82 -9.92 18.74
C ILE A 136 26.56 -10.13 17.89
N LYS A 137 25.39 -9.78 18.43
CA LYS A 137 24.13 -9.88 17.70
C LYS A 137 24.10 -8.91 16.52
N LEU A 138 24.57 -7.68 16.73
CA LEU A 138 24.64 -6.64 15.73
C LEU A 138 25.55 -7.04 14.58
N GLN A 139 26.74 -7.60 14.85
CA GLN A 139 27.62 -8.12 13.80
C GLN A 139 26.96 -9.20 12.93
N LYS A 140 26.15 -10.07 13.53
CA LYS A 140 25.37 -11.08 12.78
C LYS A 140 24.28 -10.45 11.93
N LEU A 141 23.63 -9.39 12.41
CA LEU A 141 22.61 -8.68 11.65
C LEU A 141 23.21 -7.85 10.53
N THR A 142 24.38 -7.24 10.74
CA THR A 142 25.11 -6.49 9.73
C THR A 142 25.50 -7.35 8.53
N SER A 143 25.92 -8.60 8.76
CA SER A 143 26.23 -9.51 7.66
C SER A 143 24.99 -9.97 6.88
N LEU A 144 23.79 -9.89 7.48
CA LEU A 144 22.53 -10.25 6.86
C LEU A 144 21.87 -9.08 6.12
N LEU A 145 21.81 -7.90 6.73
CA LEU A 145 21.03 -6.75 6.26
C LEU A 145 21.87 -5.68 5.54
N GLY A 146 23.20 -5.72 5.67
CA GLY A 146 24.10 -4.67 5.18
C GLY A 146 24.34 -3.56 6.20
N GLU A 147 25.47 -2.86 6.07
CA GLU A 147 25.89 -1.81 7.02
C GLU A 147 25.06 -0.53 6.94
N ASP A 148 24.32 -0.32 5.85
CA ASP A 148 23.50 0.86 5.56
C ASP A 148 22.05 0.75 6.04
N ASP A 149 21.66 -0.38 6.65
CA ASP A 149 20.33 -0.53 7.24
C ASP A 149 20.09 0.50 8.36
N PRO A 150 19.01 1.30 8.28
CA PRO A 150 18.74 2.36 9.25
C PRO A 150 18.68 1.91 10.72
N GLU A 151 18.14 0.71 10.97
CA GLU A 151 18.01 0.18 12.34
C GLU A 151 19.37 -0.28 12.88
N LEU A 152 20.25 -0.79 12.02
CA LEU A 152 21.61 -1.15 12.43
C LEU A 152 22.45 0.09 12.73
N VAL A 153 22.36 1.13 11.90
CA VAL A 153 23.01 2.43 12.16
C VAL A 153 22.54 3.02 13.50
N ARG A 154 21.23 2.93 13.78
CA ARG A 154 20.65 3.33 15.07
C ARG A 154 21.24 2.52 16.23
N ALA A 155 21.29 1.19 16.11
CA ALA A 155 21.87 0.31 17.13
C ALA A 155 23.35 0.61 17.39
N TYR A 156 24.17 0.79 16.34
CA TYR A 156 25.57 1.19 16.46
C TYR A 156 25.73 2.51 17.21
N THR A 157 24.88 3.50 16.90
CA THR A 157 24.91 4.81 17.55
C THR A 157 24.60 4.70 19.03
N LEU A 158 23.61 3.89 19.42
CA LEU A 158 23.26 3.65 20.82
C LEU A 158 24.39 2.95 21.58
N ILE A 159 24.95 1.87 21.01
CA ILE A 159 26.08 1.15 21.63
C ILE A 159 27.28 2.08 21.85
N ASN A 160 27.65 2.87 20.84
CA ASN A 160 28.74 3.83 20.96
C ASN A 160 28.49 4.89 22.05
N PHE A 161 27.25 5.33 22.23
CA PHE A 161 26.89 6.26 23.30
C PHE A 161 27.06 5.65 24.70
N PHE A 162 26.72 4.38 24.88
CA PHE A 162 26.94 3.68 26.15
C PHE A 162 28.43 3.44 26.44
N ASN A 163 29.22 3.09 25.41
CA ASN A 163 30.67 2.90 25.55
C ASN A 163 31.45 4.19 25.88
N GLN A 164 30.86 5.38 25.65
CA GLN A 164 31.48 6.67 26.04
C GLN A 164 31.16 7.10 27.48
N LYS A 165 30.26 6.39 28.18
CA LYS A 165 29.86 6.70 29.57
C LYS A 165 30.57 5.86 30.64
N GLU A 166 31.37 4.88 30.25
CA GLU A 166 32.30 4.13 31.12
C GLU A 166 33.71 4.71 31.06
#